data_AF-A0A1Y2NX52-F1
#
_entry.id   AF-A0A1Y2NX52-F1
#
_cell.length_a   1.000
_cell.length_b   1.000
_cell.length_c   1.000
_cell.angle_alpha   90.00
_cell.angle_beta   90.00
_cell.angle_gamma   90.00
#
_symmetry.space_group_name_H-M   'P 1'
#
loop_
_entity.id
_entity.type
_entity.pdbx_description
1 polymer ?
#
loop_
_entity_poly.entity_id
_entity_poly.type
_entity_poly.pdbx_seq_one_letter_code
_entity_poly.pdbx_strand_id
1 'polypeptide(L)' 'MFDSLRNLAGLTDPQRLKDLGDKAEDLAATHGEAIAQGLQKAGDLVDARTDGRYTDRIEAGVDRARSLVERLGERKSAD' A
#
# COMPACT_ATOMS: atom_id res chain seq x y z
N MET A 1 6.60 -18.25 19.46
CA MET A 1 5.32 -18.27 18.71
C MET A 1 4.26 -17.33 19.29
N PHE A 2 4.22 -17.11 20.62
CA PHE A 2 3.29 -16.16 21.27
C PHE A 2 3.65 -14.66 21.04
N ASP A 3 4.91 -14.36 20.75
CA ASP A 3 5.42 -12.99 20.59
C ASP A 3 4.86 -12.27 19.36
N SER A 4 4.61 -13.01 18.26
CA SER A 4 4.03 -12.49 17.03
C SER A 4 2.56 -12.04 17.20
N LEU A 5 1.82 -12.62 18.15
CA LEU A 5 0.45 -12.23 18.46
C LEU A 5 0.39 -10.98 19.34
N ARG A 6 1.40 -10.75 20.19
CA ARG A 6 1.48 -9.53 21.02
C ARG A 6 1.77 -8.28 20.17
N ASN A 7 2.56 -8.42 19.11
CA ASN A 7 2.76 -7.35 18.13
C ASN A 7 1.50 -7.09 17.28
N LEU A 8 0.67 -8.09 17.02
CA LEU A 8 -0.60 -7.92 16.33
C LEU A 8 -1.64 -7.21 17.21
N ALA A 9 -1.65 -7.45 18.53
CA ALA A 9 -2.47 -6.70 19.48
C ALA A 9 -2.04 -5.21 19.60
N GLY A 10 -0.79 -4.89 19.27
CA GLY A 10 -0.29 -3.52 19.15
C GLY A 10 -0.73 -2.80 17.87
N LEU A 11 -1.31 -3.51 16.89
CA LEU A 11 -1.83 -2.91 15.65
C LEU A 11 -3.12 -2.12 15.89
N THR A 12 -3.86 -2.46 16.94
CA THR A 12 -5.02 -1.70 17.43
C THR A 12 -4.65 -0.54 18.35
N ASP A 13 -3.35 -0.35 18.64
CA ASP A 13 -2.89 0.77 19.46
C ASP A 13 -2.98 2.07 18.63
N PRO A 14 -3.74 3.08 19.10
CA PRO A 14 -3.95 4.31 18.36
C PRO A 14 -2.65 5.08 18.09
N GLN A 15 -1.62 4.93 18.91
CA GLN A 15 -0.32 5.56 18.65
C GLN A 15 0.39 4.91 17.47
N ARG A 16 0.37 3.58 17.38
CA ARG A 16 0.98 2.87 16.24
C ARG A 16 0.25 3.12 14.94
N LEU A 17 -1.09 3.23 15.00
CA LEU A 17 -1.89 3.61 13.83
C LEU A 17 -1.53 5.01 13.35
N LYS A 18 -1.30 5.94 14.28
CA LYS A 18 -0.86 7.30 13.95
C LYS A 18 0.53 7.30 13.30
N ASP A 19 1.52 6.62 13.89
CA ASP A 19 2.86 6.50 13.32
C ASP A 19 2.85 5.85 11.93
N LEU A 20 2.00 4.84 11.70
CA LEU A 20 1.80 4.22 10.39
C LEU A 20 1.17 5.18 9.39
N GLY A 21 0.17 5.96 9.83
CA GLY A 21 -0.47 7.01 9.04
C GLY A 21 0.53 8.09 8.62
N ASP A 22 1.30 8.63 9.57
CA ASP A 22 2.31 9.66 9.34
C ASP A 22 3.37 9.18 8.34
N LYS A 23 3.86 7.94 8.49
CA LYS A 23 4.80 7.33 7.53
C LYS A 23 4.20 7.10 6.14
N ALA A 24 2.93 6.72 6.07
CA ALA A 24 2.24 6.54 4.81
C ALA A 24 2.01 7.89 4.11
N GLU A 25 1.71 8.94 4.87
CA GLU A 25 1.60 10.31 4.35
C GLU A 25 2.95 10.83 3.87
N ASP A 26 4.04 10.61 4.60
CA ASP A 26 5.41 10.97 4.17
C ASP A 26 5.83 10.22 2.89
N LEU A 27 5.51 8.92 2.80
CA LEU A 27 5.75 8.12 1.59
C LEU A 27 4.92 8.64 0.41
N ALA A 28 3.66 9.02 0.63
CA ALA A 28 2.82 9.60 -0.41
C ALA A 28 3.28 10.98 -0.84
N ALA A 29 3.74 11.81 0.10
CA ALA A 29 4.21 13.17 -0.16
C ALA A 29 5.59 13.19 -0.84
N THR A 30 6.47 12.26 -0.49
CA THR A 30 7.88 12.29 -0.93
C THR A 30 8.15 11.31 -2.07
N HIS A 31 7.39 10.21 -2.18
CA HIS A 31 7.68 9.10 -3.08
C HIS A 31 6.43 8.42 -3.65
N GLY A 32 5.77 9.05 -4.62
CA GLY A 32 4.72 8.38 -5.43
C GLY A 32 5.21 7.08 -6.08
N GLU A 33 6.51 7.02 -6.45
CA GLU A 33 7.17 5.81 -6.94
C GLU A 33 7.23 4.67 -5.91
N ALA A 34 7.40 4.97 -4.62
CA ALA A 34 7.44 3.93 -3.59
C ALA A 34 6.06 3.29 -3.39
N ILE A 35 4.98 4.07 -3.52
CA ILE A 35 3.60 3.55 -3.52
C ILE A 35 3.36 2.67 -4.75
N ALA A 36 3.79 3.12 -5.94
CA ALA A 36 3.69 2.33 -7.16
C ALA A 36 4.46 1.00 -7.05
N GLN A 37 5.68 1.02 -6.52
CA GLN A 37 6.46 -0.20 -6.27
C GLN A 37 5.81 -1.12 -5.23
N GLY A 38 5.19 -0.55 -4.18
CA GLY A 38 4.46 -1.31 -3.16
C GLY A 38 3.23 -2.02 -3.73
N LEU A 39 2.45 -1.32 -4.55
CA LEU A 39 1.30 -1.88 -5.26
C LEU A 39 1.71 -3.02 -6.20
N GLN A 40 2.78 -2.83 -6.97
CA GLN A 40 3.29 -3.85 -7.90
C GLN A 40 3.73 -5.12 -7.14
N LYS A 41 4.54 -4.98 -6.08
CA LYS A 41 4.96 -6.13 -5.25
C LYS A 41 3.78 -6.84 -4.57
N ALA A 42 2.77 -6.09 -4.13
CA ALA A 42 1.57 -6.69 -3.55
C ALA A 42 0.79 -7.48 -4.62
N GLY A 43 0.72 -6.95 -5.85
CA GLY A 43 0.17 -7.65 -6.99
C GLY A 43 0.89 -8.96 -7.28
N ASP A 44 2.21 -8.91 -7.45
CA ASP A 44 3.06 -10.09 -7.71
C ASP A 44 2.91 -11.16 -6.61
N LEU A 45 2.82 -10.75 -5.34
CA LEU A 45 2.64 -11.66 -4.23
C LEU A 45 1.28 -12.37 -4.28
N VAL A 46 0.20 -11.62 -4.53
CA VAL A 46 -1.14 -12.20 -4.66
C VAL A 46 -1.20 -13.11 -5.88
N ASP A 47 -0.59 -12.69 -6.98
CA ASP A 47 -0.55 -13.45 -8.22
C ASP A 47 0.16 -14.80 -8.03
N ALA A 48 1.36 -14.78 -7.42
CA ALA A 48 2.11 -15.97 -7.04
C ALA A 48 1.31 -16.88 -6.10
N ARG A 49 0.51 -16.33 -5.18
CA ARG A 49 -0.40 -17.13 -4.33
C ARG A 49 -1.60 -17.69 -5.07
N THR A 50 -1.95 -17.12 -6.20
CA THR A 50 -3.06 -17.59 -7.05
C THR A 50 -2.58 -18.46 -8.22
N ASP A 51 -1.29 -18.76 -8.27
CA ASP A 51 -0.62 -19.47 -9.37
C ASP A 51 -0.87 -18.81 -10.73
N GLY A 52 -0.86 -17.47 -10.80
CA GLY A 52 -1.08 -16.74 -12.06
C GLY A 52 -2.51 -16.77 -12.57
N ARG A 53 -3.48 -17.32 -11.83
CA ARG A 53 -4.88 -17.47 -12.33
C ARG A 53 -5.63 -16.14 -12.43
N TYR A 54 -5.16 -15.10 -11.76
CA TYR A 54 -5.81 -13.80 -11.72
C TYR A 54 -4.88 -12.63 -12.07
N THR A 55 -3.73 -12.90 -12.72
CA THR A 55 -2.72 -11.89 -13.07
C THR A 55 -3.34 -10.67 -13.73
N ASP A 56 -4.13 -10.86 -14.80
CA ASP A 56 -4.78 -9.77 -15.54
C ASP A 56 -5.65 -8.87 -14.64
N ARG A 57 -6.34 -9.45 -13.65
CA ARG A 57 -7.20 -8.71 -12.73
C ARG A 57 -6.39 -7.97 -11.67
N ILE A 58 -5.30 -8.57 -11.24
CA ILE A 58 -4.39 -8.00 -10.25
C ILE A 58 -3.65 -6.81 -10.87
N GLU A 59 -3.08 -6.97 -12.06
CA GLU A 59 -2.43 -5.90 -12.83
C GLU A 59 -3.40 -4.74 -13.09
N ALA A 60 -4.60 -5.04 -13.60
CA ALA A 60 -5.62 -4.02 -13.82
C ALA A 60 -6.11 -3.34 -12.51
N GLY A 61 -5.94 -3.98 -11.36
CA GLY A 61 -6.18 -3.38 -10.05
C GLY A 61 -5.05 -2.45 -9.61
N VAL A 62 -3.81 -2.90 -9.78
CA VAL A 62 -2.58 -2.15 -9.49
C VAL A 62 -2.51 -0.88 -10.34
N ASP A 63 -2.77 -0.97 -11.64
CA ASP A 63 -2.75 0.18 -12.56
C ASP A 63 -3.80 1.24 -12.19
N ARG A 64 -5.02 0.80 -11.86
CA ARG A 64 -6.06 1.73 -11.40
C ARG A 64 -5.69 2.40 -10.09
N ALA A 65 -5.13 1.65 -9.14
CA ALA A 65 -4.68 2.21 -7.87
C ALA A 65 -3.57 3.24 -8.06
N ARG A 66 -2.60 2.94 -8.94
CA ARG A 66 -1.53 3.87 -9.32
C ARG A 66 -2.10 5.17 -9.90
N SER A 67 -3.00 5.06 -10.87
CA SER A 67 -3.64 6.23 -11.49
C SER A 67 -4.42 7.07 -10.47
N LEU A 68 -5.06 6.46 -9.47
CA LEU A 68 -5.74 7.19 -8.40
C LEU A 68 -4.75 7.93 -7.49
N VAL A 69 -3.63 7.30 -7.13
CA VAL A 69 -2.58 7.91 -6.31
C VAL A 69 -1.94 9.09 -7.04
N GLU A 70 -1.62 8.95 -8.33
CA GLU A 70 -1.10 10.03 -9.17
C GLU A 70 -2.08 11.21 -9.20
N ARG A 71 -3.36 10.96 -9.47
CA ARG A 71 -4.41 12.01 -9.48
C ARG A 71 -4.66 12.67 -8.12
N LEU A 72 -4.42 11.95 -7.02
CA LEU A 72 -4.51 12.50 -5.66
C LEU A 72 -3.29 13.38 -5.34
N GLY A 73 -2.09 12.96 -5.73
CA GLY A 73 -0.88 13.77 -5.64
C GLY A 73 -0.97 15.06 -6.45
N GLU A 74 -1.49 14.97 -7.67
CA GLU A 74 -1.74 16.14 -8.54
C GLU A 74 -2.78 17.10 -7.94
N ARG A 75 -3.91 16.59 -7.41
CA ARG A 75 -4.92 17.45 -6.77
C ARG A 75 -4.40 18.14 -5.51
N LYS A 76 -3.61 17.46 -4.67
CA LYS A 76 -3.06 18.06 -3.43
C LYS A 76 -1.99 19.12 -3.72
N SER A 77 -1.43 19.14 -4.94
CA SER A 77 -0.43 20.10 -5.38
C SER A 77 -1.02 21.36 -6.05
N ALA A 78 -2.33 21.36 -6.33
CA ALA A 78 -3.04 22.44 -7.03
C ALA A 78 -3.93 23.32 -6.11
N ASP A 79 -3.92 23.06 -4.79
CA ASP A 79 -4.64 23.82 -3.75
C ASP A 79 -3.64 24.60 -2.87
#